data_AF-A0A4Y1WXP2-F1
#
_entry.id   AF-A0A4Y1WXP2-F1
#
_cell.length_a   1.000
_cell.length_b   1.000
_cell.length_c   1.000
_cell.angle_alpha   90.00
_cell.angle_beta   90.00
_cell.angle_gamma   90.00
#
_symmetry.space_group_name_H-M   'P 1'
#
loop_
_entity.id
_entity.type
_entity.pdbx_description
1 polymer ?
#
loop_
_entity_poly.entity_id
_entity_poly.type
_entity_poly.pdbx_seq_one_letter_code
_entity_poly.pdbx_strand_id
1 'polypeptide(L)'
;MLRYEMPVVYHLLRRLCATQQPFEPDWQVIRSVAEASKDPSCGKAKFRRYLDEYRRDGVYCRRGKRLTPERKAYYEGICRRKREEYIRRNRRRLLAEARNAPGGDRLLGEIKSILKMKR
;
A
#
# COMPACT_ATOMS: atom_id res chain seq x y z
N MET A 1 -9.13 -0.84 -5.77
CA MET A 1 -8.22 -2.01 -5.77
C MET A 1 -7.00 -1.70 -4.95
N LEU A 2 -6.24 -0.65 -5.28
CA LEU A 2 -5.08 -0.16 -4.52
C LEU A 2 -5.31 -0.13 -3.00
N ARG A 3 -6.32 0.61 -2.53
CA ARG A 3 -6.63 0.77 -1.10
C ARG A 3 -6.82 -0.54 -0.32
N TYR A 4 -7.33 -1.58 -0.95
CA TYR A 4 -7.77 -2.80 -0.25
C TYR A 4 -6.97 -4.05 -0.61
N GLU A 5 -6.53 -4.21 -1.86
CA GLU A 5 -5.72 -5.35 -2.27
C GLU A 5 -4.22 -5.08 -2.08
N MET A 6 -3.78 -3.82 -2.08
CA MET A 6 -2.36 -3.41 -2.02
C MET A 6 -2.17 -2.21 -1.09
N PRO A 7 -2.49 -2.35 0.22
CA PRO A 7 -2.52 -1.21 1.14
C PRO A 7 -1.17 -0.51 1.29
N VAL A 8 -0.04 -1.23 1.15
CA VAL A 8 1.30 -0.64 1.19
C VAL A 8 1.54 0.26 -0.02
N VAL A 9 1.22 -0.21 -1.23
CA VAL A 9 1.30 0.60 -2.47
C VAL A 9 0.42 1.83 -2.35
N TYR A 10 -0.82 1.67 -1.88
CA TYR A 10 -1.72 2.79 -1.65
C TYR A 10 -1.17 3.81 -0.64
N HIS A 11 -0.57 3.33 0.45
CA HIS A 11 0.05 4.20 1.45
C HIS A 11 1.23 4.99 0.85
N LEU A 12 2.08 4.35 0.04
CA LEU A 12 3.19 5.02 -0.64
C LEU A 12 2.68 6.11 -1.59
N LEU A 13 1.67 5.81 -2.42
CA LEU A 13 1.05 6.80 -3.30
C LEU A 13 0.45 7.98 -2.51
N ARG A 14 -0.19 7.71 -1.36
CA ARG A 14 -0.71 8.76 -0.46
C ARG A 14 0.39 9.63 0.15
N ARG A 15 1.60 9.09 0.36
CA ARG A 15 2.74 9.87 0.86
C ARG A 15 3.40 10.69 -0.24
N LEU A 16 3.51 10.13 -1.45
CA LEU A 16 4.08 10.82 -2.61
C LEU A 16 3.17 11.97 -3.08
N CYS A 17 1.86 11.77 -3.05
CA CYS A 17 0.86 12.76 -3.47
C CYS A 17 0.09 13.32 -2.26
N ALA A 18 0.79 13.63 -1.17
CA ALA A 18 0.18 14.00 0.11
C ALA A 18 -0.66 15.28 0.06
N THR A 19 -0.27 16.24 -0.78
CA THR A 19 -0.94 17.53 -0.96
C THR A 19 -2.14 17.47 -1.91
N GLN A 20 -2.32 16.36 -2.62
CA GLN A 20 -3.34 16.25 -3.66
C GLN A 20 -4.71 15.91 -3.06
N GLN A 21 -5.66 16.83 -3.21
CA GLN A 21 -7.06 16.67 -2.84
C GLN A 21 -7.94 17.22 -3.98
N PRO A 22 -8.82 16.40 -4.60
CA PRO A 22 -9.04 14.99 -4.32
C PRO A 22 -7.82 14.10 -4.63
N PHE A 23 -7.73 12.95 -3.96
CA PHE A 23 -6.61 12.02 -4.16
C PHE A 23 -6.72 11.27 -5.48
N GLU A 24 -6.09 11.84 -6.51
CA GLU A 24 -6.15 11.37 -7.89
C GLU A 24 -4.75 11.35 -8.52
N PRO A 25 -3.82 10.54 -7.97
CA PRO A 25 -2.43 10.56 -8.42
C PRO A 25 -2.32 10.22 -9.90
N ASP A 26 -1.45 10.93 -10.62
CA ASP A 26 -1.23 10.70 -12.05
C ASP A 26 -0.98 9.21 -12.35
N TRP A 27 -1.57 8.71 -13.44
CA TRP A 27 -1.52 7.29 -13.78
C TRP A 27 -0.07 6.80 -14.00
N GLN A 28 0.84 7.67 -14.44
CA GLN A 28 2.26 7.36 -14.59
C GLN A 28 2.91 7.13 -13.22
N VAL A 29 2.55 7.90 -12.20
CA VAL A 29 3.02 7.69 -10.82
C VAL A 29 2.52 6.36 -10.29
N ILE A 30 1.23 6.03 -10.52
CA ILE A 30 0.68 4.73 -10.16
C ILE A 30 1.44 3.60 -10.85
N ARG A 31 1.69 3.73 -12.17
CA ARG A 31 2.44 2.75 -12.96
C ARG A 31 3.83 2.55 -12.39
N SER A 32 4.60 3.61 -12.20
CA SER A 32 5.99 3.52 -11.71
C SER A 32 6.07 2.85 -10.33
N VAL A 33 5.18 3.21 -9.40
CA VAL A 33 5.14 2.57 -8.08
C VAL A 33 4.72 1.10 -8.19
N ALA A 34 3.77 0.78 -9.07
CA ALA A 34 3.32 -0.59 -9.27
C ALA A 34 4.37 -1.49 -9.93
N GLU A 35 5.15 -0.96 -10.88
CA GLU A 35 6.26 -1.66 -11.54
C GLU A 35 7.42 -1.92 -10.58
N ALA A 36 7.71 -0.97 -9.68
CA ALA A 36 8.71 -1.14 -8.63
C ALA A 36 8.23 -2.08 -7.50
N SER A 37 6.93 -2.33 -7.39
CA SER A 37 6.34 -3.13 -6.32
C SER A 37 6.46 -4.62 -6.59
N LYS A 38 6.82 -5.39 -5.56
CA LYS A 38 6.81 -6.86 -5.57
C LYS A 38 5.43 -7.45 -5.21
N ASP A 39 4.38 -6.61 -5.12
CA ASP A 39 3.04 -7.09 -4.79
C ASP A 39 2.42 -7.85 -5.97
N PRO A 40 1.97 -9.12 -5.78
CA PRO A 40 1.42 -9.93 -6.87
C PRO A 40 0.13 -9.36 -7.48
N SER A 41 -0.59 -8.47 -6.79
CA SER A 41 -1.77 -7.81 -7.34
C SER A 41 -1.44 -6.83 -8.48
N CYS A 42 -0.19 -6.34 -8.59
CA CYS A 42 0.26 -5.52 -9.72
C CYS A 42 0.31 -6.32 -11.04
N GLY A 43 0.55 -7.63 -10.96
CA GLY A 43 0.59 -8.52 -12.14
C GLY A 43 -0.78 -9.00 -12.63
N LYS A 44 -1.87 -8.75 -11.87
CA LYS A 44 -3.21 -9.25 -12.24
C LYS A 44 -3.76 -8.52 -13.46
N ALA A 45 -4.38 -9.25 -14.39
CA ALA A 45 -5.08 -8.67 -15.54
C ALA A 45 -6.11 -7.59 -15.14
N LYS A 46 -6.81 -7.81 -14.02
CA LYS A 46 -7.74 -6.84 -13.42
C LYS A 46 -7.07 -5.50 -13.09
N PHE A 47 -5.84 -5.52 -12.57
CA PHE A 47 -5.11 -4.29 -12.25
C PHE A 47 -4.73 -3.54 -13.51
N ARG A 48 -4.13 -4.24 -14.49
CA ARG A 48 -3.74 -3.66 -15.78
C ARG A 48 -4.93 -3.01 -16.47
N ARG A 49 -6.05 -3.72 -16.56
CA ARG A 49 -7.30 -3.18 -17.12
C ARG A 49 -7.75 -1.88 -16.44
N TYR A 50 -7.69 -1.80 -15.11
CA TYR A 50 -8.07 -0.58 -14.39
C TYR A 50 -7.06 0.56 -14.58
N LEU A 51 -5.76 0.25 -14.71
CA LEU A 51 -4.75 1.27 -15.01
C LEU A 51 -4.93 1.81 -16.43
N ASP A 52 -5.27 0.96 -17.40
CA ASP A 52 -5.56 1.37 -18.78
C ASP A 52 -6.86 2.17 -18.91
N GLU A 53 -7.89 1.84 -18.14
CA GLU A 53 -9.11 2.64 -18.01
C GLU A 53 -8.79 4.00 -17.40
N TYR A 54 -8.03 4.06 -16.31
CA TYR A 54 -7.60 5.32 -15.71
C TYR A 54 -6.77 6.16 -16.71
N ARG A 55 -5.81 5.56 -17.41
CA ARG A 55 -5.01 6.26 -18.42
C ARG A 55 -5.86 6.91 -19.52
N ARG A 56 -6.94 6.26 -19.95
CA ARG A 56 -7.80 6.74 -21.04
C ARG A 56 -8.84 7.76 -20.57
N ASP A 57 -9.48 7.47 -19.45
CA ASP A 57 -10.73 8.11 -19.04
C ASP A 57 -10.58 8.95 -17.76
N GLY A 58 -9.39 8.96 -17.14
CA GLY A 58 -9.16 9.60 -15.84
C GLY A 58 -9.74 8.79 -14.67
N VAL A 59 -9.84 9.42 -13.49
CA VAL A 59 -10.49 8.79 -12.33
C VAL A 59 -11.99 8.68 -12.59
N TYR A 60 -12.40 7.56 -13.18
CA TYR A 60 -13.79 7.32 -13.53
C TYR A 60 -14.44 6.31 -12.57
N CYS A 61 -15.46 6.75 -11.83
CA CYS A 61 -16.35 5.86 -11.07
C CYS A 61 -17.80 6.33 -11.24
N ARG A 62 -18.60 5.65 -12.09
CA ARG A 62 -20.06 5.89 -12.18
C ARG A 62 -20.78 5.75 -10.83
N ARG A 63 -20.25 4.91 -9.94
CA ARG A 63 -20.78 4.68 -8.59
C ARG A 63 -19.64 4.37 -7.62
N GLY A 64 -19.62 5.04 -6.47
CA GLY A 64 -18.66 4.75 -5.41
C GLY A 64 -18.75 3.29 -4.94
N LYS A 65 -17.60 2.60 -4.85
CA LYS A 65 -17.55 1.25 -4.30
C LYS A 65 -17.80 1.28 -2.79
N ARG A 66 -18.98 0.84 -2.36
CA ARG A 66 -19.29 0.62 -0.94
C ARG A 66 -18.56 -0.62 -0.42
N LEU A 67 -17.90 -0.46 0.72
CA LEU A 67 -17.25 -1.55 1.44
C LEU A 67 -18.27 -2.20 2.37
N THR A 68 -18.91 -3.28 1.92
CA THR A 68 -19.80 -4.10 2.75
C THR A 68 -18.97 -4.96 3.72
N PRO A 69 -19.56 -5.47 4.82
CA PRO A 69 -18.86 -6.37 5.74
C PRO A 69 -18.22 -7.58 5.05
N GLU A 70 -18.93 -8.21 4.12
CA GLU A 70 -18.43 -9.33 3.31
C GLU A 70 -17.22 -8.91 2.45
N ARG A 71 -17.28 -7.76 1.78
CA ARG A 71 -16.17 -7.23 0.99
C ARG A 71 -14.96 -6.90 1.86
N LYS A 72 -15.19 -6.35 3.05
CA LYS A 72 -14.14 -6.08 4.04
C LYS A 72 -13.44 -7.38 4.41
N ALA A 73 -14.20 -8.40 4.82
CA ALA A 73 -13.65 -9.72 5.17
C ALA A 73 -12.86 -10.34 4.00
N TYR A 74 -13.36 -10.23 2.78
CA TYR A 74 -12.67 -10.69 1.57
C TYR A 74 -11.29 -10.01 1.38
N TYR A 75 -11.25 -8.68 1.45
CA TYR A 75 -9.99 -7.94 1.25
C TYR A 75 -9.01 -8.13 2.41
N GLU A 76 -9.50 -8.22 3.64
CA GLU A 76 -8.70 -8.55 4.82
C GLU A 76 -8.09 -9.95 4.69
N GLY A 77 -8.85 -10.94 4.19
CA GLY A 77 -8.34 -12.27 3.90
C GLY A 77 -7.26 -12.29 2.81
N ILE A 78 -7.35 -11.43 1.80
CA ILE A 78 -6.26 -11.25 0.82
C ILE A 78 -5.02 -10.66 1.50
N CYS A 79 -5.17 -9.57 2.25
CA CYS A 79 -4.06 -8.91 2.94
C CYS A 79 -3.37 -9.83 3.94
N ARG A 80 -4.14 -10.61 4.70
CA ARG A 80 -3.64 -11.58 5.67
C ARG A 80 -2.77 -12.64 4.98
N ARG A 81 -3.28 -13.28 3.93
CA ARG A 81 -2.51 -14.30 3.18
C ARG A 81 -1.21 -13.75 2.61
N LYS A 82 -1.24 -12.55 2.01
CA LYS A 82 -0.03 -11.89 1.50
C LYS A 82 0.99 -11.62 2.60
N ARG A 83 0.52 -11.15 3.76
CA ARG A 83 1.38 -10.88 4.92
C ARG A 83 2.00 -12.16 5.46
N GLU A 84 1.21 -13.19 5.69
CA GLU A 84 1.67 -14.50 6.16
C GLU A 84 2.70 -15.10 5.21
N GLU A 85 2.45 -15.03 3.90
CA GLU A 85 3.39 -15.49 2.90
C GLU A 85 4.70 -14.69 2.91
N TYR A 86 4.62 -13.37 3.04
CA TYR A 86 5.80 -12.54 3.18
C TYR A 86 6.61 -12.91 4.42
N ILE A 87 5.96 -13.07 5.58
CA ILE A 87 6.61 -13.49 6.83
C ILE A 87 7.28 -14.85 6.65
N ARG A 88 6.58 -15.82 6.06
CA ARG A 88 7.11 -17.15 5.79
C ARG A 88 8.36 -17.11 4.91
N ARG A 89 8.31 -16.37 3.80
CA ARG A 89 9.44 -16.24 2.86
C ARG A 89 10.64 -15.50 3.46
N ASN A 90 10.39 -14.53 4.35
CA ASN A 90 11.43 -13.66 4.91
C ASN A 90 11.80 -14.02 6.36
N ARG A 91 11.35 -15.17 6.89
CA ARG A 91 11.42 -15.50 8.32
C ARG A 91 12.82 -15.34 8.92
N ARG A 92 13.85 -15.85 8.24
CA ARG A 92 15.25 -15.73 8.69
C ARG A 92 15.71 -14.28 8.77
N ARG A 93 15.42 -13.49 7.73
CA ARG A 93 15.77 -12.07 7.66
C ARG A 93 15.05 -11.27 8.74
N LEU A 94 13.75 -11.50 8.92
CA LEU A 94 12.93 -10.83 9.94
C LEU A 94 13.40 -11.15 11.36
N LEU A 95 13.80 -12.41 11.63
CA LEU A 95 14.36 -12.80 12.93
C LEU A 95 15.72 -12.14 13.19
N ALA A 96 16.57 -12.04 12.17
CA ALA A 96 17.85 -11.32 12.28
C ALA A 96 17.63 -9.81 12.51
N GLU A 97 16.73 -9.19 11.74
CA GLU A 97 16.33 -7.79 11.91
C GLU A 97 15.75 -7.55 13.31
N ALA A 98 14.89 -8.44 13.84
CA ALA A 98 14.32 -8.30 15.18
C ALA A 98 15.35 -8.43 16.30
N ARG A 99 16.39 -9.26 16.12
CA ARG A 99 17.51 -9.38 17.07
C ARG A 99 18.40 -8.14 17.07
N ASN A 100 18.57 -7.53 15.89
CA ASN A 100 19.39 -6.34 15.70
C ASN A 100 18.59 -5.03 15.84
N ALA A 101 17.27 -5.12 15.97
CA ALA A 101 16.41 -3.97 16.12
C ALA A 101 16.72 -3.33 17.48
N PRO A 102 17.03 -2.01 17.52
CA PRO A 102 17.04 -1.33 18.79
C PRO A 102 15.64 -1.50 19.40
N GLY A 103 15.56 -1.85 20.70
CA GLY A 103 14.30 -2.13 21.38
C GLY A 103 13.23 -1.08 21.03
N GLY A 104 11.97 -1.51 20.85
CA GLY A 104 10.89 -0.69 20.26
C GLY A 104 10.72 0.72 20.85
N ASP A 105 11.16 0.94 22.09
CA ASP A 105 11.24 2.25 22.73
C ASP A 105 12.18 3.24 22.04
N ARG A 106 13.28 2.80 21.44
CA ARG A 106 14.23 3.66 20.74
C ARG A 106 13.65 4.20 19.44
N LEU A 107 12.95 3.36 18.67
CA LEU A 107 12.28 3.78 17.43
C LEU A 107 11.10 4.73 17.73
N LEU A 108 10.33 4.48 18.79
CA LEU A 108 9.30 5.41 19.25
C LEU A 108 9.88 6.74 19.76
N GLY A 109 11.04 6.70 20.41
CA GLY A 109 11.79 7.88 20.83
C GLY A 109 12.34 8.70 19.65
N GLU A 110 12.87 8.02 18.63
CA GLU A 110 13.35 8.64 17.38
C GLU A 110 12.18 9.25 16.58
N ILE A 111 11.04 8.57 16.48
CA ILE A 111 9.85 9.12 15.84
C ILE A 111 9.30 10.34 16.61
N LYS A 112 9.26 10.29 17.94
CA LYS A 112 8.84 11.43 18.79
C LYS A 112 9.79 12.61 18.69
N SER A 113 11.09 12.40 18.60
CA SER A 113 12.09 13.47 18.47
C SER A 113 12.03 14.14 17.09
N ILE A 114 11.88 13.36 16.02
CA ILE A 114 11.68 13.89 14.66
C ILE A 114 10.37 14.71 14.58
N LEU A 115 9.30 14.26 15.23
CA LEU A 115 8.03 14.99 15.29
C LEU A 115 8.10 16.27 16.15
N LYS A 116 8.94 16.29 17.20
CA LYS A 116 9.18 17.50 18.02
C LYS A 116 10.01 18.56 17.29
N MET A 117 10.78 18.19 16.26
CA MET A 117 11.65 19.11 15.52
C MET A 117 10.97 19.85 14.37
N LYS A 118 9.71 19.52 14.02
CA LYS A 118 8.90 20.36 13.14
C LYS A 118 8.18 21.44 13.94
N ARG A 119 8.88 22.56 14.16
CA ARG A 119 8.26 23.87 14.37
C ARG A 119 8.12 24.58 13.03
#